data_AF-A0A938E069-F1
#
_entry.id   AF-A0A938E069-F1
#
_cell.length_a   1.000
_cell.length_b   1.000
_cell.length_c   1.000
_cell.angle_alpha   90.00
_cell.angle_beta   90.00
_cell.angle_gamma   90.00
#
_symmetry.space_group_name_H-M   'P 1'
#
loop_
_entity.id
_entity.type
_entity.pdbx_description
1 polymer ?
#
loop_
_entity_poly.entity_id
_entity_poly.type
_entity_poly.pdbx_seq_one_letter_code
_entity_poly.pdbx_strand_id
1 'polypeptide(L)'
;MALRDRGLGAHGGRARRVLGALASADPACRAHPGARGRRVSAPAARPRGRTRYVVAALACGGAVIAATVLMFALSGNVQYFRTVSEAVTSQDDGRFKLMGAVVPGSRRRTDDVVTFELTDGKKTVTVRHSGDTPALFEDGAPVVCEGRWGRDEAFASDRIMIKHGEEYTPPKVDAGGQGG
;
A
#
# COMPACT_ATOMS: atom_id res chain seq x y z
N MET A 1 -48.77 0.23 33.60
CA MET A 1 -48.76 -0.80 32.53
C MET A 1 -47.30 -1.06 32.18
N ALA A 2 -46.48 -1.73 32.99
CA ALA A 2 -46.55 -3.09 33.55
C ALA A 2 -46.50 -4.18 32.46
N LEU A 3 -45.30 -4.78 32.27
CA LEU A 3 -45.02 -6.19 31.91
C LEU A 3 -43.48 -6.33 31.88
N ARG A 4 -42.86 -6.71 33.00
CA ARG A 4 -42.48 -8.09 33.40
C ARG A 4 -41.24 -8.61 32.66
N ASP A 5 -40.08 -8.32 33.26
CA ASP A 5 -39.20 -9.26 33.97
C ASP A 5 -39.29 -10.77 33.63
N ARG A 6 -38.12 -11.35 33.29
CA ARG A 6 -37.60 -12.72 33.44
C ARG A 6 -36.35 -12.81 32.52
N GLY A 7 -35.12 -13.05 32.95
CA GLY A 7 -34.64 -13.82 34.09
C GLY A 7 -34.22 -15.23 33.64
N LEU A 8 -32.98 -15.60 33.95
CA LEU A 8 -32.35 -16.95 33.92
C LEU A 8 -31.74 -17.41 32.58
N GLY A 9 -30.57 -18.06 32.55
CA GLY A 9 -29.81 -18.60 33.67
C GLY A 9 -28.43 -19.08 33.25
N ALA A 10 -27.46 -18.78 34.12
CA ALA A 10 -26.13 -19.35 34.12
C ALA A 10 -26.21 -20.84 34.49
N HIS A 11 -25.76 -21.73 33.59
CA HIS A 11 -25.57 -23.13 33.92
C HIS A 11 -24.17 -23.34 34.53
N GLY A 12 -24.11 -23.25 35.85
CA GLY A 12 -23.19 -24.05 36.64
C GLY A 12 -23.76 -25.46 36.82
N GLY A 13 -22.89 -26.48 36.79
CA GLY A 13 -23.36 -27.86 36.94
C GLY A 13 -22.24 -28.88 37.05
N ARG A 14 -21.51 -28.86 38.17
CA ARG A 14 -20.73 -30.01 38.65
C ARG A 14 -21.71 -31.13 39.08
N ALA A 15 -21.48 -32.37 38.64
CA ALA A 15 -21.92 -33.57 39.34
C ALA A 15 -21.08 -34.74 38.81
N ARG A 16 -20.12 -35.25 39.59
CA ARG A 16 -20.23 -36.16 40.75
C ARG A 16 -19.99 -37.60 40.29
N ARG A 17 -18.95 -38.17 40.92
CA ARG A 17 -18.61 -39.59 40.97
C ARG A 17 -19.86 -40.44 41.19
N VAL A 18 -20.03 -41.46 40.36
CA VAL A 18 -20.78 -42.65 40.73
C VAL A 18 -19.76 -43.70 41.16
N LEU A 19 -19.83 -44.03 42.44
CA LEU A 19 -19.20 -45.17 43.08
C LEU A 19 -19.97 -46.44 42.68
N GLY A 20 -19.24 -47.52 42.39
CA GLY A 20 -19.63 -48.87 42.80
C GLY A 20 -20.74 -49.58 42.02
N ALA A 21 -20.34 -50.50 41.14
CA ALA A 21 -21.06 -51.75 40.88
C ALA A 21 -19.99 -52.81 40.61
N LEU A 22 -19.55 -53.48 41.68
CA LEU A 22 -19.93 -54.86 41.99
C LEU A 22 -19.27 -55.87 41.05
N ALA A 23 -18.19 -56.41 41.59
CA ALA A 23 -17.55 -57.65 41.20
C ALA A 23 -18.58 -58.77 40.95
N SER A 24 -18.52 -59.34 39.76
CA SER A 24 -18.75 -60.77 39.56
C SER A 24 -17.52 -61.32 38.85
N ALA A 25 -16.62 -61.90 39.65
CA ALA A 25 -15.45 -62.61 39.15
C ALA A 25 -15.90 -63.98 38.62
N ASP A 26 -15.75 -64.18 37.32
CA ASP A 26 -15.90 -65.45 36.63
C ASP A 26 -14.65 -66.33 36.91
N PRO A 27 -14.76 -67.51 37.55
CA PRO A 27 -13.62 -68.34 37.87
C PRO A 27 -13.40 -69.39 36.77
N ALA A 28 -13.03 -68.97 35.56
CA ALA A 28 -12.65 -69.91 34.50
C ALA A 28 -11.74 -69.25 33.45
N CYS A 29 -10.57 -68.78 33.85
CA CYS A 29 -9.47 -68.54 32.91
C CYS A 29 -8.16 -69.09 33.46
N ARG A 30 -7.77 -70.23 32.88
CA ARG A 30 -6.45 -70.86 32.99
C ARG A 30 -5.35 -69.82 32.73
N ALA A 31 -4.45 -69.65 33.70
CA ALA A 31 -3.22 -68.91 33.52
C ALA A 31 -2.29 -69.66 32.55
N HIS A 32 -1.98 -69.05 31.40
CA HIS A 32 -0.92 -69.49 30.50
C HIS A 32 0.39 -68.78 30.91
N PRO A 33 1.48 -69.50 31.27
CA PRO A 33 2.77 -68.89 31.53
C PRO A 33 3.49 -68.70 30.18
N GLY A 34 3.62 -67.46 29.70
CA GLY A 34 4.36 -67.26 28.45
C GLY A 34 4.31 -65.90 27.75
N ALA A 35 3.64 -64.88 28.29
CA ALA A 35 3.62 -63.56 27.63
C ALA A 35 4.79 -62.68 28.12
N ARG A 36 5.96 -62.79 27.47
CA ARG A 36 7.01 -61.78 27.59
C ARG A 36 6.48 -60.46 27.02
N GLY A 37 6.14 -59.51 27.89
CA GLY A 37 5.69 -58.19 27.49
C GLY A 37 6.74 -57.48 26.65
N ARG A 38 6.44 -57.23 25.37
CA ARG A 38 7.21 -56.33 24.52
C ARG A 38 6.97 -54.91 25.04
N ARG A 39 7.97 -54.32 25.71
CA ARG A 39 7.91 -52.90 26.09
C ARG A 39 7.79 -52.08 24.81
N VAL A 40 6.65 -51.43 24.61
CA VAL A 40 6.51 -50.39 23.59
C VAL A 40 7.20 -49.15 24.14
N SER A 41 8.35 -48.80 23.56
CA SER A 41 9.04 -47.55 23.88
C SER A 41 8.16 -46.37 23.47
N ALA A 42 7.82 -45.50 24.43
CA ALA A 42 7.09 -44.27 24.15
C ALA A 42 7.94 -43.35 23.24
N PRO A 43 7.35 -42.64 22.26
CA PRO A 43 8.09 -41.70 21.44
C PRO A 43 8.60 -40.53 22.29
N ALA A 44 9.88 -40.21 22.14
CA ALA A 44 10.54 -39.11 22.86
C ALA A 44 9.81 -37.79 22.62
N ALA A 45 9.35 -37.15 23.70
CA ALA A 45 8.69 -35.87 23.65
C ALA A 45 9.67 -34.77 23.18
N ARG A 46 9.46 -34.23 21.97
CA ARG A 46 10.23 -33.08 21.47
C ARG A 46 10.07 -31.90 22.44
N PRO A 47 11.16 -31.18 22.81
CA PRO A 47 11.10 -30.08 23.75
C PRO A 47 10.32 -28.90 23.13
N ARG A 48 9.03 -28.80 23.48
CA ARG A 48 8.08 -27.80 22.96
C ARG A 48 8.46 -26.34 23.24
N GLY A 49 9.38 -26.07 24.16
CA GLY A 49 9.79 -24.71 24.54
C GLY A 49 10.69 -24.02 23.52
N ARG A 50 11.72 -24.70 23.00
CA ARG A 50 12.71 -24.10 22.08
C ARG A 50 12.12 -23.83 20.70
N THR A 51 11.26 -24.71 20.20
CA THR A 51 10.60 -24.53 18.89
C THR A 51 9.71 -23.29 18.84
N ARG A 52 9.06 -22.92 19.95
CA ARG A 52 8.22 -21.70 20.02
C ARG A 52 9.05 -20.44 19.84
N TYR A 53 10.23 -20.37 20.48
CA TYR A 53 11.13 -19.23 20.31
C TYR A 53 11.72 -19.16 18.90
N VAL A 54 12.04 -20.31 18.29
CA VAL A 54 12.52 -20.35 16.89
C VAL A 54 11.43 -19.86 15.93
N VAL A 55 10.18 -20.30 16.09
CA VAL A 55 9.06 -19.84 15.26
C VAL A 55 8.78 -18.35 15.49
N ALA A 56 8.81 -17.88 16.74
CA ALA A 56 8.62 -16.46 17.04
C ALA A 56 9.75 -15.60 16.43
N ALA A 57 11.00 -16.02 16.54
CA ALA A 57 12.14 -15.34 15.94
C ALA A 57 12.05 -15.31 14.42
N LEU A 58 11.63 -16.41 13.79
CA LEU A 58 11.43 -16.47 12.34
C LEU A 58 10.28 -15.55 11.88
N ALA A 59 9.18 -15.52 12.63
CA ALA A 59 8.05 -14.65 12.35
C ALA A 59 8.41 -13.17 12.50
N CYS A 60 9.14 -12.79 13.56
CA CYS A 60 9.65 -11.44 13.74
C CYS A 60 10.65 -11.07 12.64
N GLY A 61 11.60 -11.96 12.31
CA GLY A 61 12.55 -11.74 11.22
C GLY A 61 11.86 -11.55 9.88
N GLY A 62 10.87 -12.39 9.57
CA GLY A 62 10.05 -12.27 8.37
C GLY A 62 9.27 -10.95 8.32
N ALA A 63 8.69 -10.51 9.44
CA ALA A 63 7.98 -9.24 9.53
C ALA A 63 8.92 -8.04 9.30
N VAL A 64 10.14 -8.06 9.85
CA VAL A 64 11.14 -7.01 9.62
C VAL A 64 11.55 -6.96 8.15
N ILE A 65 11.85 -8.12 7.55
CA ILE A 65 12.19 -8.18 6.12
C ILE A 65 11.04 -7.64 5.27
N ALA A 66 9.81 -8.09 5.52
CA ALA A 66 8.64 -7.61 4.80
C ALA A 66 8.46 -6.08 4.94
N ALA A 67 8.60 -5.55 6.16
CA ALA A 67 8.50 -4.11 6.41
C ALA A 67 9.60 -3.32 5.67
N THR A 68 10.84 -3.81 5.66
CA THR A 68 11.94 -3.15 4.92
C THR A 68 11.70 -3.14 3.41
N VAL A 69 11.30 -4.27 2.83
CA VAL A 69 10.98 -4.35 1.40
C VAL A 69 9.84 -3.41 1.05
N LEU A 70 8.79 -3.38 1.88
CA LEU A 70 7.67 -2.46 1.71
C LEU A 70 8.14 -0.99 1.76
N MET A 71 8.97 -0.62 2.73
CA MET A 71 9.49 0.74 2.86
C MET A 71 10.31 1.16 1.64
N PHE A 72 11.17 0.28 1.12
CA PHE A 72 11.93 0.52 -0.11
C PHE A 72 11.02 0.64 -1.33
N ALA A 73 10.02 -0.23 -1.45
CA ALA A 73 9.07 -0.21 -2.56
C ALA A 73 8.23 1.07 -2.59
N LEU A 74 7.80 1.58 -1.43
CA LEU A 74 7.07 2.84 -1.35
C LEU A 74 7.96 4.05 -1.64
N SER A 75 9.20 4.06 -1.12
CA SER A 75 10.12 5.19 -1.28
C SER A 75 10.49 5.46 -2.74
N GLY A 76 10.56 4.43 -3.58
CA GLY A 76 10.89 4.55 -5.00
C GLY A 76 9.79 5.11 -5.91
N ASN A 77 8.55 5.29 -5.41
CA ASN A 77 7.41 5.68 -6.24
C ASN A 77 6.73 7.00 -5.81
N VAL A 78 7.32 7.74 -4.87
CA VAL A 78 6.77 9.05 -4.48
C VAL A 78 7.23 10.10 -5.48
N GLN A 79 6.31 10.62 -6.29
CA GLN A 79 6.58 11.71 -7.22
C GLN A 79 6.45 13.05 -6.50
N TYR A 80 7.58 13.75 -6.32
CA TYR A 80 7.63 15.04 -5.63
C TYR A 80 7.36 16.21 -6.58
N PHE A 81 6.54 17.18 -6.15
CA PHE A 81 6.34 18.44 -6.87
C PHE A 81 7.27 19.51 -6.31
N ARG A 82 7.96 20.22 -7.21
CA ARG A 82 8.95 21.26 -6.86
C ARG A 82 8.75 22.49 -7.71
N THR A 83 8.89 23.66 -7.09
CA THR A 83 8.91 24.94 -7.81
C THR A 83 10.25 25.13 -8.54
N VAL A 84 10.29 26.02 -9.53
CA VAL A 84 11.51 26.35 -10.29
C VAL A 84 12.63 26.80 -9.36
N SER A 85 12.35 27.68 -8.40
CA SER A 85 13.37 28.15 -7.46
C SER A 85 13.90 27.06 -6.54
N GLU A 86 13.02 26.18 -6.07
CA GLU A 86 13.40 25.08 -5.18
C GLU A 86 14.24 24.03 -5.91
N ALA A 87 13.85 23.66 -7.13
CA ALA A 87 14.56 22.68 -7.92
C ALA A 87 16.00 23.12 -8.24
N VAL A 88 16.21 24.41 -8.55
CA VAL A 88 17.54 24.97 -8.84
C VAL A 88 18.44 25.01 -7.60
N THR A 89 17.85 25.17 -6.41
CA THR A 89 18.62 25.21 -5.15
C THR A 89 18.99 23.81 -4.66
N SER A 90 18.09 22.84 -4.79
CA SER A 90 18.34 21.47 -4.31
C SER A 90 19.20 20.64 -5.28
N GLN A 91 19.13 20.88 -6.59
CA GLN A 91 19.84 20.14 -7.65
C GLN A 91 19.86 18.62 -7.43
N ASP A 92 18.71 18.02 -7.09
CA ASP A 92 18.61 16.58 -6.87
C ASP A 92 18.68 15.79 -8.19
N ASP A 93 19.42 14.67 -8.21
CA ASP A 93 19.53 13.76 -9.36
C ASP A 93 18.29 12.87 -9.60
N GLY A 94 17.24 13.05 -8.78
CA GLY A 94 16.01 12.27 -8.82
C GLY A 94 15.05 12.69 -9.95
N ARG A 95 14.05 11.84 -10.21
CA ARG A 95 12.92 12.19 -11.07
C ARG A 95 11.87 12.92 -10.24
N PHE A 96 11.45 14.10 -10.68
CA PHE A 96 10.48 14.93 -9.99
C PHE A 96 9.58 15.69 -10.96
N LYS A 97 8.54 16.32 -10.42
CA LYS A 97 7.60 17.17 -11.14
C LYS A 97 7.93 18.63 -10.90
N LEU A 98 8.41 19.31 -11.92
CA LEU A 98 8.69 20.73 -11.91
C LEU A 98 7.40 21.51 -12.23
N MET A 99 6.99 22.41 -11.36
CA MET A 99 5.83 23.27 -11.56
C MET A 99 6.23 24.73 -11.78
N GLY A 100 5.57 25.39 -12.74
CA GLY A 100 5.81 26.79 -13.08
C GLY A 100 4.86 27.28 -14.17
N ALA A 101 5.06 28.52 -14.61
CA ALA A 101 4.40 29.09 -15.78
C ALA A 101 5.39 29.14 -16.95
N VAL A 102 4.89 28.96 -18.17
CA VAL A 102 5.70 29.07 -19.39
C VAL A 102 6.00 30.54 -19.66
N VAL A 103 7.28 30.89 -19.85
CA VAL A 103 7.67 32.25 -20.22
C VAL A 103 7.17 32.55 -21.65
N PRO A 104 6.39 33.62 -21.87
CA PRO A 104 5.88 33.95 -23.19
C PRO A 104 6.98 34.16 -24.24
N GLY A 105 6.82 33.58 -25.42
CA GLY A 105 7.79 33.68 -26.52
C GLY A 105 9.06 32.83 -26.35
N SER A 106 9.20 32.08 -25.25
CA SER A 106 10.38 31.22 -25.01
C SER A 106 10.33 29.89 -25.76
N ARG A 107 9.16 29.50 -26.25
CA ARG A 107 8.93 28.20 -26.86
C ARG A 107 9.58 28.08 -28.23
N ARG A 108 10.39 27.04 -28.40
CA ARG A 108 11.02 26.64 -29.65
C ARG A 108 10.85 25.15 -29.86
N ARG A 109 10.32 24.77 -31.02
CA ARG A 109 10.20 23.37 -31.42
C ARG A 109 11.25 23.07 -32.48
N THR A 110 12.03 22.02 -32.22
CA THR A 110 13.02 21.48 -33.16
C THR A 110 12.75 19.98 -33.27
N ASP A 111 12.25 19.55 -34.43
CA ASP A 111 11.82 18.17 -34.69
C ASP A 111 10.80 17.68 -33.63
N ASP A 112 11.17 16.63 -32.88
CA ASP A 112 10.37 16.01 -31.82
C ASP A 112 10.68 16.56 -30.42
N VAL A 113 11.48 17.63 -30.34
CA VAL A 113 11.89 18.26 -29.08
C VAL A 113 11.31 19.67 -28.99
N VAL A 114 10.68 19.97 -27.86
CA VAL A 114 10.19 21.31 -27.53
C VAL A 114 11.02 21.87 -26.38
N THR A 115 11.69 23.00 -26.63
CA THR A 115 12.44 23.74 -25.62
C THR A 115 11.67 24.99 -25.24
N PHE A 116 11.54 25.26 -23.94
CA PHE A 116 10.83 26.43 -23.42
C PHE A 116 11.37 26.78 -22.05
N GLU A 117 11.09 27.99 -21.58
CA GLU A 117 11.49 28.42 -20.24
C GLU A 117 10.31 28.34 -19.27
N LEU A 118 10.57 27.81 -18.08
CA LEU A 118 9.64 27.77 -16.96
C LEU A 118 10.06 28.78 -15.91
N THR A 119 9.10 29.53 -15.38
CA THR A 119 9.32 30.46 -14.28
C THR A 119 8.30 30.27 -13.15
N ASP A 120 8.74 30.49 -11.91
CA ASP A 120 7.85 30.62 -10.75
C ASP A 120 7.72 32.08 -10.28
N GLY A 121 8.22 33.03 -11.09
CA GLY A 121 8.30 34.46 -10.78
C GLY A 121 9.57 34.87 -10.02
N LYS A 122 10.41 33.93 -9.57
CA LYS A 122 11.68 34.21 -8.89
C LYS A 122 12.89 33.70 -9.67
N LYS A 123 12.80 32.49 -10.22
CA LYS A 123 13.82 31.90 -11.10
C LYS A 123 13.21 31.43 -12.40
N THR A 124 14.07 31.26 -13.40
CA THR A 124 13.73 30.73 -14.71
C THR A 124 14.65 29.56 -15.05
N VAL A 125 14.10 28.50 -15.62
CA VAL A 125 14.82 27.29 -16.01
C VAL A 125 14.42 26.89 -17.42
N THR A 126 15.42 26.52 -18.22
CA THR A 126 15.21 25.94 -19.54
C THR A 126 14.75 24.50 -19.41
N VAL A 127 13.60 24.18 -19.97
CA VAL A 127 13.04 22.83 -20.06
C VAL A 127 13.21 22.33 -21.50
N ARG A 128 13.79 21.14 -21.65
CA ARG A 128 13.87 20.41 -22.91
C ARG A 128 12.93 19.21 -22.83
N HIS A 129 11.82 19.29 -23.53
CA HIS A 129 10.83 18.24 -23.57
C HIS A 129 10.98 17.37 -24.82
N SER A 130 11.07 16.05 -24.63
CA SER A 130 11.02 15.06 -25.71
C SER A 130 9.70 14.30 -25.62
N GLY A 131 8.86 14.41 -26.65
CA GLY A 131 7.59 13.68 -26.73
C GLY A 131 6.40 14.52 -27.19
N ASP A 132 5.22 13.94 -27.05
CA ASP A 132 3.96 14.57 -27.47
C ASP A 132 3.60 15.74 -26.57
N THR A 133 3.64 16.94 -27.13
CA THR A 133 3.18 18.15 -26.44
C THR A 133 1.67 18.32 -26.64
N PRO A 134 0.86 18.48 -25.58
CA PRO A 134 -0.57 18.70 -25.71
C PRO A 134 -0.88 19.94 -26.56
N ALA A 135 -1.97 19.88 -27.35
CA ALA A 135 -2.38 21.01 -28.20
C ALA A 135 -2.71 22.30 -27.40
N LEU A 136 -3.07 22.15 -26.12
CA LEU A 136 -3.42 23.23 -25.19
C LEU A 136 -2.20 23.82 -24.44
N PHE A 137 -0.98 23.43 -24.83
CA PHE A 137 0.22 24.08 -24.33
C PHE A 137 0.27 25.49 -24.89
N GLU A 138 0.11 26.50 -24.05
CA GLU A 138 0.15 27.92 -24.42
C GLU A 138 1.10 28.70 -23.52
N ASP A 139 1.54 29.84 -24.02
CA ASP A 139 2.47 30.72 -23.34
C ASP A 139 1.77 31.38 -22.13
N GLY A 140 2.48 31.51 -21.00
CA GLY A 140 1.91 32.04 -19.76
C GLY A 140 1.02 31.07 -18.98
N ALA A 141 0.68 29.91 -19.53
CA ALA A 141 -0.13 28.91 -18.82
C ALA A 141 0.67 28.24 -17.69
N PRO A 142 0.02 27.91 -16.55
CA PRO A 142 0.63 27.09 -15.51
C PRO A 142 0.73 25.64 -15.98
N VAL A 143 1.93 25.09 -15.91
CA VAL A 143 2.25 23.73 -16.40
C VAL A 143 3.08 22.97 -15.37
N VAL A 144 3.00 21.65 -15.46
CA VAL A 144 3.83 20.72 -14.69
C VAL A 144 4.60 19.84 -15.66
N CYS A 145 5.92 19.82 -15.52
CA CYS A 145 6.84 19.02 -16.31
C CYS A 145 7.42 17.91 -15.45
N GLU A 146 7.30 16.66 -15.89
CA GLU A 146 7.85 15.50 -15.18
C GLU A 146 9.16 15.09 -15.86
N GLY A 147 10.22 14.94 -15.07
CA GLY A 147 11.56 14.74 -15.61
C GLY A 147 12.66 14.78 -14.56
N ARG A 148 13.89 15.05 -15.03
CA ARG A 148 15.10 15.16 -14.19
C ARG A 148 16.04 16.23 -14.74
N TRP A 149 17.01 16.65 -13.95
CA TRP A 149 18.08 17.52 -14.44
C TRP A 149 18.89 16.83 -15.55
N GLY A 150 19.08 17.55 -16.66
CA GLY A 150 19.97 17.16 -17.74
C GLY A 150 21.42 17.55 -17.44
N ARG A 151 22.35 17.10 -18.29
CA ARG A 151 23.78 17.43 -18.16
C ARG A 151 24.11 18.90 -18.44
N ASP A 152 23.21 19.61 -19.12
CA ASP A 152 23.43 20.97 -19.62
C ASP A 152 22.71 22.03 -18.78
N GLU A 153 22.44 21.75 -17.49
CA GLU A 153 21.59 22.55 -16.58
C GLU A 153 20.12 22.75 -17.04
N ALA A 154 19.76 22.24 -18.22
CA ALA A 154 18.40 22.17 -18.71
C ALA A 154 17.64 21.00 -18.06
N PHE A 155 16.38 21.23 -17.69
CA PHE A 155 15.51 20.18 -17.17
C PHE A 155 15.01 19.31 -18.33
N ALA A 156 15.37 18.03 -18.31
CA ALA A 156 14.94 17.06 -19.32
C ALA A 156 13.58 16.48 -18.92
N SER A 157 12.54 16.82 -19.68
CA SER A 157 11.15 16.44 -19.41
C SER A 157 10.64 15.43 -20.44
N ASP A 158 9.98 14.38 -19.98
CA ASP A 158 9.35 13.36 -20.85
C ASP A 158 7.82 13.40 -20.81
N ARG A 159 7.23 14.17 -19.88
CA ARG A 159 5.78 14.36 -19.81
C ARG A 159 5.42 15.78 -19.38
N ILE A 160 4.46 16.38 -20.07
CA ILE A 160 3.88 17.68 -19.73
C ILE A 160 2.43 17.48 -19.32
N MET A 161 2.04 18.11 -18.21
CA MET A 161 0.68 18.14 -17.70
C MET A 161 0.23 19.58 -17.60
N ILE A 162 -0.95 19.87 -18.16
CA ILE A 162 -1.57 21.19 -18.11
C ILE A 162 -2.86 21.03 -17.33
N LYS A 163 -3.16 22.01 -16.49
CA LYS A 163 -4.46 22.07 -15.83
C LYS A 163 -5.48 22.42 -16.93
N HIS A 164 -6.05 21.39 -17.56
CA HIS A 164 -7.08 21.56 -18.57
C HIS A 164 -8.21 22.44 -17.99
N GLY A 165 -8.48 23.58 -18.63
CA GLY A 165 -9.62 24.43 -18.32
C GLY A 165 -10.86 23.85 -18.98
N GLU A 166 -11.37 22.73 -18.46
CA GLU A 166 -12.76 22.38 -18.74
C GLU A 166 -13.64 23.20 -17.80
N GLU A 167 -13.97 24.41 -18.22
CA GLU A 167 -15.17 25.09 -17.76
C GLU A 167 -16.36 24.21 -18.22
N TYR A 168 -16.71 23.22 -17.39
CA TYR A 168 -17.88 22.38 -17.64
C TYR A 168 -19.11 23.28 -17.58
N THR A 169 -19.60 23.67 -18.75
CA THR A 169 -20.94 24.24 -18.88
C THR A 169 -21.91 23.05 -18.87
N PRO A 170 -22.67 22.82 -17.77
CA PRO A 170 -23.67 21.77 -17.79
C PRO A 170 -24.65 22.06 -18.93
N PRO A 171 -25.01 21.06 -19.75
CA PRO A 171 -26.05 21.24 -20.74
C PRO A 171 -27.33 21.68 -20.02
N LYS A 172 -27.96 22.74 -20.52
CA LYS A 172 -29.23 23.24 -19.99
C LYS A 172 -30.26 22.13 -20.15
N VAL A 173 -30.60 21.48 -19.04
CA VAL A 173 -31.75 20.58 -19.01
C VAL A 173 -33.01 21.44 -19.07
N ASP A 174 -33.72 21.36 -20.19
CA ASP A 174 -35.05 21.95 -20.31
C ASP A 174 -36.00 21.17 -19.40
N ALA A 175 -36.07 21.60 -18.14
CA ALA A 175 -37.14 21.24 -17.23
C ALA A 175 -38.42 21.99 -17.67
N GLY A 176 -39.16 21.39 -18.60
CA GLY A 176 -40.37 22.00 -19.14
C GLY A 176 -41.18 21.07 -20.02
N GLY A 177 -41.60 19.92 -19.49
CA GLY A 177 -42.71 19.17 -20.05
C GLY A 177 -44.03 19.90 -19.81
N GLN A 178 -44.89 19.85 -20.84
CA GLN A 178 -46.35 19.97 -20.82
C GLN A 178 -46.98 21.35 -20.55
N GLY A 179 -47.68 21.83 -21.59
CA GLY A 179 -48.70 22.86 -21.50
C GLY A 179 -49.23 23.20 -22.89
N GLY A 180 -50.22 22.46 -23.38
CA GLY A 180 -50.91 22.70 -24.65
C GLY A 180 -51.73 21.51 -25.09
#